data_AF-A0A6N7M9J1-F1
#
_entry.id   AF-A0A6N7M9J1-F1
#
_cell.length_a   1.000
_cell.length_b   1.000
_cell.length_c   1.000
_cell.angle_alpha   90.00
_cell.angle_beta   90.00
_cell.angle_gamma   90.00
#
_symmetry.space_group_name_H-M   'P 1'
#
loop_
_entity.id
_entity.type
_entity.pdbx_description
1 polymer ?
#
loop_
_entity_poly.entity_id
_entity_poly.type
_entity_poly.pdbx_seq_one_letter_code
_entity_poly.pdbx_strand_id
1 'polypeptide(L)'
;MVRAKNTQTTPDILKNGVTTELDPIPGLYNIGVQWIASGALEWLKKMFYSDLSEDTGIYDIMIGEAQKILTGSGGVRINPSFYPLPGSDQIGTIEGISLNTTRGSIYRAALEALSCKTKEGLGILEKAGKFRANSLICVGGGSKNNLWNQIRADILGLPVRLIDQQETTVLGAALFAFYGAGFFSSPDEARSVINYQGTTYEPSDHSEIYRELYQDYLRFFHRNK
;
A
#
# COMPACT_ATOMS: atom_id res chain seq x y z
N MET A 1 -5.99 -6.61 0.48
CA MET A 1 -6.98 -7.71 0.58
C MET A 1 -7.70 -7.57 1.91
N VAL A 2 -8.96 -8.01 2.00
CA VAL A 2 -9.74 -8.03 3.24
C VAL A 2 -10.74 -9.18 3.21
N ARG A 3 -10.98 -9.80 4.36
CA ARG A 3 -12.09 -10.72 4.59
C ARG A 3 -13.39 -9.94 4.75
N ALA A 4 -14.40 -10.25 3.94
CA ALA A 4 -15.68 -9.56 3.93
C ALA A 4 -16.86 -10.54 3.95
N LYS A 5 -17.97 -10.13 4.59
CA LYS A 5 -19.25 -10.88 4.59
C LYS A 5 -20.04 -10.70 3.28
N ASN A 6 -19.77 -9.61 2.57
CA ASN A 6 -20.42 -9.27 1.32
C ASN A 6 -19.34 -9.03 0.27
N THR A 7 -19.67 -9.29 -0.99
CA THR A 7 -18.85 -8.89 -2.14
C THR A 7 -19.77 -8.56 -3.31
N GLN A 8 -19.34 -7.62 -4.14
CA GLN A 8 -19.98 -7.30 -5.41
C GLN A 8 -18.98 -7.55 -6.53
N THR A 9 -19.36 -8.42 -7.47
CA THR A 9 -18.59 -8.76 -8.68
C THR A 9 -19.29 -8.24 -9.93
N THR A 10 -19.73 -6.97 -9.89
CA THR A 10 -20.30 -6.32 -11.08
C THR A 10 -19.19 -6.06 -12.11
N PRO A 11 -19.52 -6.00 -13.42
CA PRO A 11 -18.53 -5.70 -14.46
C PRO A 11 -17.69 -4.43 -14.18
N ASP A 12 -18.30 -3.40 -13.61
CA ASP A 12 -17.59 -2.15 -13.26
C ASP A 12 -16.58 -2.34 -12.13
N ILE A 13 -16.89 -3.20 -11.15
CA ILE A 13 -15.97 -3.51 -10.05
C ILE A 13 -14.80 -4.37 -10.57
N LEU A 14 -15.09 -5.34 -11.44
CA LEU A 14 -14.07 -6.18 -12.07
C LEU A 14 -13.11 -5.38 -12.97
N LYS A 15 -13.62 -4.38 -13.72
CA LYS A 15 -12.80 -3.46 -14.51
C LYS A 15 -11.78 -2.67 -13.67
N ASN A 16 -12.06 -2.50 -12.38
CA ASN A 16 -11.14 -1.85 -11.43
C ASN A 16 -10.13 -2.84 -10.80
N GLY A 17 -10.04 -4.08 -11.30
CA GLY A 17 -9.04 -5.05 -10.89
C GLY A 17 -9.34 -5.74 -9.56
N VAL A 18 -10.61 -5.75 -9.13
CA VAL A 18 -11.01 -6.48 -7.91
C VAL A 18 -11.03 -7.98 -8.18
N THR A 19 -10.31 -8.73 -7.36
CA THR A 19 -10.43 -10.19 -7.26
C THR A 19 -11.32 -10.56 -6.07
N THR A 20 -12.04 -11.67 -6.18
CA THR A 20 -12.84 -12.25 -5.09
C THR A 20 -12.50 -13.72 -5.00
N GLU A 21 -11.95 -14.12 -3.86
CA GLU A 21 -11.65 -15.51 -3.51
C GLU A 21 -12.61 -15.98 -2.41
N LEU A 22 -12.85 -17.28 -2.34
CA LEU A 22 -13.60 -17.86 -1.23
C LEU A 22 -12.74 -17.85 0.04
N ASP A 23 -13.35 -17.53 1.17
CA ASP A 23 -12.71 -17.71 2.47
C ASP A 23 -12.89 -19.16 2.96
N PRO A 24 -11.94 -19.70 3.75
CA PRO A 24 -12.13 -21.00 4.39
C PRO A 24 -13.34 -21.08 5.32
N ILE A 25 -13.84 -19.95 5.81
CA ILE A 25 -15.08 -19.87 6.59
C ILE A 25 -16.27 -19.65 5.63
N PRO A 26 -17.27 -20.57 5.59
CA PRO A 26 -18.42 -20.43 4.72
C PRO A 26 -19.16 -19.10 4.89
N GLY A 27 -19.56 -18.50 3.76
CA GLY A 27 -20.26 -17.21 3.73
C GLY A 27 -19.36 -15.99 3.85
N LEU A 28 -18.02 -16.18 3.91
CA LEU A 28 -17.04 -15.10 3.85
C LEU A 28 -16.25 -15.15 2.53
N TYR A 29 -15.71 -13.99 2.15
CA TYR A 29 -14.96 -13.78 0.91
C TYR A 29 -13.67 -13.02 1.18
N ASN A 30 -12.61 -13.34 0.44
CA ASN A 30 -11.36 -12.59 0.43
C ASN A 30 -11.31 -11.71 -0.82
N ILE A 31 -11.59 -10.43 -0.65
CA ILE A 31 -11.56 -9.46 -1.76
C ILE A 31 -10.23 -8.71 -1.79
N GLY A 32 -9.68 -8.53 -2.99
CA GLY A 32 -8.37 -7.93 -3.20
C GLY A 32 -8.34 -7.00 -4.41
N VAL A 33 -7.41 -6.05 -4.39
CA VAL A 33 -6.98 -5.30 -5.57
C VAL A 33 -5.48 -5.47 -5.64
N GLN A 34 -4.97 -5.86 -6.82
CA GLN A 34 -3.56 -6.17 -7.03
C GLN A 34 -2.94 -5.18 -8.00
N TRP A 35 -1.73 -4.72 -7.68
CA TRP A 35 -0.94 -3.82 -8.51
C TRP A 35 0.52 -3.86 -8.06
N ILE A 36 1.43 -3.40 -8.92
CA ILE A 36 2.87 -3.43 -8.66
C ILE A 36 3.26 -2.20 -7.85
N ALA A 37 3.56 -2.39 -6.56
CA ALA A 37 4.00 -1.32 -5.66
C ALA A 37 5.53 -1.26 -5.53
N SER A 38 6.14 -2.22 -4.81
CA SER A 38 7.57 -2.22 -4.50
C SER A 38 8.48 -2.27 -5.73
N GLY A 39 8.02 -2.83 -6.85
CA GLY A 39 8.75 -2.81 -8.11
C GLY A 39 9.10 -1.40 -8.59
N ALA A 40 8.25 -0.40 -8.31
CA ALA A 40 8.56 1.00 -8.62
C ALA A 40 9.71 1.53 -7.75
N LEU A 41 9.77 1.15 -6.48
CA LEU A 41 10.87 1.55 -5.58
C LEU A 41 12.17 0.83 -5.93
N GLU A 42 12.11 -0.44 -6.33
CA GLU A 42 13.28 -1.16 -6.85
C GLU A 42 13.82 -0.52 -8.13
N TRP A 43 12.93 -0.13 -9.05
CA TRP A 43 13.31 0.59 -10.25
C TRP A 43 13.97 1.93 -9.92
N LEU A 44 13.41 2.70 -8.98
CA LEU A 44 14.01 3.96 -8.53
C LEU A 44 15.37 3.78 -7.89
N LYS A 45 15.52 2.76 -7.03
CA LYS A 45 16.81 2.38 -6.43
C LYS A 45 17.84 2.13 -7.54
N LYS A 46 17.49 1.31 -8.53
CA LYS A 46 18.38 0.97 -9.65
C LYS A 46 18.74 2.19 -10.52
N MET A 47 17.83 3.14 -10.72
CA MET A 47 18.04 4.27 -11.63
C MET A 47 18.72 5.47 -10.97
N PHE A 48 18.41 5.78 -9.71
CA PHE A 48 18.83 7.01 -9.04
C PHE A 48 19.86 6.80 -7.92
N TYR A 49 20.11 5.56 -7.54
CA TYR A 49 21.04 5.18 -6.46
C TYR A 49 22.03 4.10 -6.92
N SER A 50 22.32 4.04 -8.23
CA SER A 50 23.26 3.08 -8.82
C SER A 50 24.73 3.34 -8.45
N ASP A 51 25.01 4.50 -7.87
CA ASP A 51 26.30 4.90 -7.31
C ASP A 51 26.61 4.22 -5.97
N LEU A 52 25.62 3.60 -5.32
CA LEU A 52 25.76 2.97 -4.01
C LEU A 52 25.95 1.46 -4.12
N SER A 53 26.83 0.88 -3.31
CA SER A 53 26.98 -0.58 -3.21
C SER A 53 25.91 -1.21 -2.31
N GLU A 54 25.61 -2.50 -2.50
CA GLU A 54 24.53 -3.18 -1.77
C GLU A 54 24.74 -3.20 -0.24
N ASP A 55 25.99 -3.21 0.22
CA ASP A 55 26.35 -3.23 1.64
C ASP A 55 26.15 -1.88 2.35
N THR A 56 25.74 -0.82 1.64
CA THR A 56 25.63 0.54 2.20
C THR A 56 24.36 0.82 3.01
N GLY A 57 23.43 -0.14 3.08
CA GLY A 57 22.10 0.14 3.63
C GLY A 57 21.32 1.13 2.75
N ILE A 58 21.30 0.88 1.43
CA ILE A 58 20.75 1.80 0.42
C ILE A 58 19.37 2.34 0.79
N TYR A 59 18.47 1.50 1.32
CA TYR A 59 17.13 1.96 1.72
C TYR A 59 17.15 3.01 2.83
N ASP A 60 18.08 2.91 3.79
CA ASP A 60 18.20 3.89 4.88
C ASP A 60 18.64 5.25 4.32
N ILE A 61 19.51 5.25 3.31
CA ILE A 61 19.92 6.46 2.59
C ILE A 61 18.73 7.05 1.81
N MET A 62 18.03 6.22 1.03
CA MET A 62 16.84 6.66 0.27
C MET A 62 15.78 7.28 1.20
N ILE A 63 15.49 6.61 2.32
CA ILE A 63 14.54 7.07 3.33
C ILE A 63 15.04 8.37 3.98
N GLY A 64 16.30 8.43 4.39
CA GLY A 64 16.89 9.61 5.02
C GLY A 64 16.93 10.83 4.11
N GLU A 65 17.15 10.65 2.81
CA GLU A 65 17.08 11.73 1.82
C GLU A 65 15.64 12.22 1.64
N ALA A 66 14.65 11.32 1.51
CA ALA A 66 13.24 11.70 1.37
C ALA A 66 12.62 12.30 2.64
N GLN A 67 13.12 11.95 3.82
CA GLN A 67 12.68 12.55 5.09
C GLN A 67 12.97 14.07 5.15
N LYS A 68 14.03 14.53 4.48
CA LYS A 68 14.40 15.96 4.41
C LYS A 68 13.53 16.76 3.44
N ILE A 69 12.74 16.09 2.60
CA ILE A 69 11.87 16.73 1.62
C ILE A 69 10.51 17.01 2.27
N LEU A 70 9.99 18.21 2.08
CA LEU A 70 8.66 18.58 2.56
C LEU A 70 7.55 17.76 1.87
N THR A 71 6.40 17.66 2.55
CA THR A 71 5.16 17.09 2.00
C THR A 71 4.81 17.72 0.65
N GLY A 72 4.42 16.90 -0.32
CA GLY A 72 4.19 17.33 -1.71
C GLY A 72 5.45 17.34 -2.57
N SER A 73 6.58 16.86 -2.05
CA SER A 73 7.79 16.53 -2.81
C SER A 73 8.36 17.67 -3.67
N GLY A 74 8.16 18.92 -3.24
CA GLY A 74 8.58 20.11 -3.99
C GLY A 74 7.87 20.27 -5.34
N GLY A 75 6.65 19.74 -5.47
CA GLY A 75 5.86 19.74 -6.71
C GLY A 75 6.14 18.55 -7.64
N VAL A 76 7.12 17.71 -7.31
CA VAL A 76 7.38 16.47 -8.07
C VAL A 76 6.25 15.49 -7.86
N ARG A 77 5.70 14.95 -8.95
CA ARG A 77 4.64 13.93 -8.92
C ARG A 77 5.01 12.76 -9.81
N ILE A 78 4.65 11.55 -9.37
CA ILE A 78 4.95 10.30 -10.08
C ILE A 78 3.68 9.51 -10.34
N ASN A 79 3.46 9.08 -11.58
CA ASN A 79 2.52 8.02 -11.91
C ASN A 79 3.33 6.72 -11.99
N PRO A 80 3.16 5.77 -11.04
CA PRO A 80 4.02 4.59 -10.93
C PRO A 80 3.64 3.47 -11.92
N SER A 81 2.94 3.79 -13.01
CA SER A 81 2.55 2.84 -14.07
C SER A 81 3.74 2.43 -14.96
N PHE A 82 4.84 2.01 -14.36
CA PHE A 82 6.08 1.62 -15.03
C PHE A 82 6.00 0.25 -15.73
N TYR A 83 4.95 -0.51 -15.45
CA TYR A 83 4.65 -1.78 -16.10
C TYR A 83 3.26 -1.69 -16.74
N PRO A 84 3.15 -1.22 -18.00
CA PRO A 84 1.86 -1.09 -18.66
C PRO A 84 1.25 -2.49 -18.87
N LEU A 85 0.03 -2.68 -18.39
CA LEU A 85 -0.73 -3.90 -18.68
C LEU A 85 -1.22 -3.87 -20.13
N PRO A 86 -1.34 -5.03 -20.81
CA PRO A 86 -1.92 -5.08 -22.15
C PRO A 86 -3.29 -4.38 -22.20
N GLY A 87 -3.46 -3.44 -23.14
CA GLY A 87 -4.68 -2.64 -23.27
C GLY A 87 -4.84 -1.50 -22.26
N SER A 88 -3.78 -1.17 -21.50
CA SER A 88 -3.76 0.00 -20.63
C SER A 88 -3.06 1.19 -21.28
N ASP A 89 -3.74 2.34 -21.32
CA ASP A 89 -3.14 3.61 -21.75
C ASP A 89 -2.38 4.33 -20.62
N GLN A 90 -2.21 3.67 -19.46
CA GLN A 90 -1.46 4.23 -18.34
C GLN A 90 0.05 4.09 -18.58
N ILE A 91 0.74 5.24 -18.55
CA ILE A 91 2.18 5.34 -18.79
C ILE A 91 2.84 5.92 -17.53
N GLY A 92 3.93 5.27 -17.11
CA GLY A 92 4.76 5.77 -16.02
C GLY A 92 5.30 7.16 -16.33
N THR A 93 5.07 8.11 -15.44
CA THR A 93 5.36 9.54 -15.69
C THR A 93 5.97 10.17 -14.45
N ILE A 94 6.98 11.03 -14.62
CA ILE A 94 7.50 11.92 -13.57
C ILE A 94 7.33 13.37 -14.07
N GLU A 95 6.61 14.19 -13.32
CA GLU A 95 6.35 15.61 -13.63
C GLU A 95 6.79 16.52 -12.48
N GLY A 96 6.95 17.82 -12.78
CA GLY A 96 7.30 18.83 -11.78
C GLY A 96 8.79 18.91 -11.44
N ILE A 97 9.66 18.38 -12.29
CA ILE A 97 11.11 18.46 -12.12
C ILE A 97 11.59 19.90 -12.31
N SER A 98 12.46 20.36 -11.42
CA SER A 98 13.16 21.63 -11.49
C SER A 98 14.67 21.44 -11.23
N LEU A 99 15.47 22.51 -11.36
CA LEU A 99 16.90 22.48 -11.01
C LEU A 99 17.17 22.16 -9.52
N ASN A 100 16.14 22.30 -8.66
CA ASN A 100 16.24 22.00 -7.23
C ASN A 100 15.79 20.56 -6.90
N THR A 101 15.31 19.79 -7.89
CA THR A 101 14.83 18.43 -7.67
C THR A 101 15.99 17.49 -7.34
N THR A 102 15.87 16.74 -6.25
CA THR A 102 16.85 15.74 -5.83
C THR A 102 16.30 14.32 -6.01
N ARG A 103 17.17 13.30 -5.98
CA ARG A 103 16.72 11.90 -5.94
C ARG A 103 15.87 11.57 -4.71
N GLY A 104 16.09 12.26 -3.59
CA GLY A 104 15.21 12.23 -2.41
C GLY A 104 13.81 12.77 -2.71
N SER A 105 13.69 13.85 -3.50
CA SER A 105 12.39 14.39 -3.94
C SER A 105 11.63 13.39 -4.80
N ILE A 106 12.32 12.74 -5.75
CA ILE A 106 11.74 11.70 -6.61
C ILE A 106 11.30 10.49 -5.77
N TYR A 107 12.13 10.04 -4.82
CA TYR A 107 11.77 8.92 -3.95
C TYR A 107 10.55 9.26 -3.07
N ARG A 108 10.49 10.44 -2.45
CA ARG A 108 9.32 10.87 -1.68
C ARG A 108 8.06 10.93 -2.54
N ALA A 109 8.15 11.49 -3.76
CA ALA A 109 7.03 11.55 -4.69
C ALA A 109 6.50 10.16 -5.04
N ALA A 110 7.37 9.15 -5.12
CA ALA A 110 6.96 7.77 -5.31
C ALA A 110 6.20 7.23 -4.09
N LEU A 111 6.69 7.46 -2.87
CA LEU A 111 5.98 7.03 -1.66
C LEU A 111 4.58 7.66 -1.56
N GLU A 112 4.47 8.94 -1.90
CA GLU A 112 3.19 9.67 -1.96
C GLU A 112 2.26 9.09 -3.03
N ALA A 113 2.76 8.89 -4.25
CA ALA A 113 2.00 8.31 -5.36
C ALA A 113 1.49 6.90 -5.05
N LEU A 114 2.35 6.04 -4.50
CA LEU A 114 2.00 4.68 -4.13
C LEU A 114 0.96 4.66 -3.00
N SER A 115 1.04 5.60 -2.06
CA SER A 115 0.04 5.74 -0.99
C SER A 115 -1.29 6.26 -1.51
N CYS A 116 -1.29 7.16 -2.50
CA CYS A 116 -2.49 7.57 -3.21
C CYS A 116 -3.14 6.39 -3.95
N LYS A 117 -2.34 5.53 -4.59
CA LYS A 117 -2.83 4.28 -5.21
C LYS A 117 -3.39 3.31 -4.17
N THR A 118 -2.80 3.22 -2.98
CA THR A 118 -3.38 2.46 -1.86
C THR A 118 -4.75 3.03 -1.46
N LYS A 119 -4.91 4.35 -1.39
CA LYS A 119 -6.19 5.00 -1.06
C LYS A 119 -7.27 4.78 -2.13
N GLU A 120 -6.89 4.85 -3.41
CA GLU A 120 -7.78 4.51 -4.54
C GLU A 120 -8.25 3.05 -4.45
N GLY A 121 -7.33 2.12 -4.23
CA GLY A 121 -7.62 0.70 -4.05
C GLY A 121 -8.49 0.41 -2.82
N LEU A 122 -8.29 1.13 -1.72
CA LEU A 122 -9.12 1.04 -0.53
C LEU A 122 -10.58 1.44 -0.84
N GLY A 123 -10.79 2.56 -1.53
CA GLY A 123 -12.13 3.00 -1.91
C GLY A 123 -12.85 1.99 -2.81
N ILE A 124 -12.12 1.33 -3.72
CA ILE A 124 -12.65 0.24 -4.55
C ILE A 124 -13.07 -0.96 -3.68
N LEU A 125 -12.22 -1.37 -2.74
CA LEU A 125 -12.51 -2.49 -1.83
C LEU A 125 -13.69 -2.21 -0.91
N GLU A 126 -13.76 -1.02 -0.32
CA GLU A 126 -14.87 -0.59 0.54
C GLU A 126 -16.21 -0.65 -0.20
N LYS A 127 -16.23 -0.21 -1.47
CA LYS A 127 -17.40 -0.30 -2.33
C LYS A 127 -17.77 -1.76 -2.63
N ALA A 128 -16.81 -2.58 -3.03
CA ALA A 128 -17.03 -3.98 -3.37
C ALA A 128 -17.52 -4.80 -2.16
N GLY A 129 -16.89 -4.62 -1.01
CA GLY A 129 -17.20 -5.37 0.21
C GLY A 129 -18.29 -4.75 1.09
N LYS A 130 -18.82 -3.58 0.72
CA LYS A 130 -19.80 -2.79 1.51
C LYS A 130 -19.36 -2.57 2.96
N PHE A 131 -18.14 -2.11 3.16
CA PHE A 131 -17.58 -1.83 4.48
C PHE A 131 -16.87 -0.47 4.49
N ARG A 132 -16.50 -0.01 5.69
CA ARG A 132 -15.56 1.10 5.90
C ARG A 132 -14.39 0.62 6.73
N ALA A 133 -13.18 0.89 6.26
CA ALA A 133 -11.98 0.56 6.99
C ALA A 133 -11.81 1.50 8.18
N ASN A 134 -11.39 0.94 9.31
CA ASN A 134 -11.00 1.71 10.50
C ASN A 134 -9.48 1.77 10.67
N SER A 135 -8.74 0.95 9.91
CA SER A 135 -7.28 0.87 9.93
C SER A 135 -6.80 0.05 8.73
N LEU A 136 -5.52 0.19 8.40
CA LEU A 136 -4.81 -0.62 7.42
C LEU A 136 -3.75 -1.44 8.14
N ILE A 137 -3.70 -2.75 7.90
CA ILE A 137 -2.58 -3.59 8.32
C ILE A 137 -1.57 -3.63 7.17
N CYS A 138 -0.32 -3.26 7.45
CA CYS A 138 0.78 -3.31 6.49
C CYS A 138 1.79 -4.40 6.86
N VAL A 139 2.11 -5.25 5.89
CA VAL A 139 3.04 -6.39 6.01
C VAL A 139 4.01 -6.41 4.83
N GLY A 140 5.06 -7.22 4.92
CA GLY A 140 6.08 -7.38 3.87
C GLY A 140 7.11 -6.25 3.85
N GLY A 141 7.96 -6.19 2.82
CA GLY A 141 9.09 -5.25 2.77
C GLY A 141 8.71 -3.77 2.93
N GLY A 142 7.52 -3.39 2.48
CA GLY A 142 6.99 -2.02 2.62
C GLY A 142 6.68 -1.61 4.07
N SER A 143 6.56 -2.56 5.01
CA SER A 143 6.36 -2.26 6.44
C SER A 143 7.64 -1.76 7.11
N LYS A 144 8.83 -2.06 6.54
CA LYS A 144 10.13 -1.62 7.08
C LYS A 144 10.42 -0.14 6.82
N ASN A 145 9.66 0.51 5.93
CA ASN A 145 9.84 1.92 5.58
C ASN A 145 8.94 2.82 6.44
N ASN A 146 9.49 3.32 7.54
CA ASN A 146 8.76 4.15 8.51
C ASN A 146 8.18 5.43 7.88
N LEU A 147 8.93 6.09 6.99
CA LEU A 147 8.45 7.28 6.28
C LEU A 147 7.22 6.94 5.43
N TRP A 148 7.28 5.84 4.68
CA TRP A 148 6.17 5.42 3.83
C TRP A 148 4.94 5.05 4.64
N ASN A 149 5.11 4.39 5.79
CA ASN A 149 3.99 4.05 6.67
C ASN A 149 3.29 5.29 7.22
N GLN A 150 4.04 6.32 7.62
CA GLN A 150 3.46 7.60 8.04
C GLN A 150 2.72 8.29 6.89
N ILE A 151 3.34 8.38 5.70
CA ILE A 151 2.72 8.96 4.50
C ILE A 151 1.42 8.23 4.13
N ARG A 152 1.39 6.89 4.26
CA ARG A 152 0.17 6.10 4.06
C ARG A 152 -0.90 6.49 5.07
N ALA A 153 -0.58 6.55 6.36
CA ALA A 153 -1.53 6.94 7.41
C ALA A 153 -2.11 8.34 7.13
N ASP A 154 -1.25 9.30 6.81
CA ASP A 154 -1.67 10.67 6.52
C ASP A 154 -2.57 10.76 5.26
N ILE A 155 -2.19 10.07 4.18
CA ILE A 155 -2.99 10.07 2.94
C ILE A 155 -4.31 9.33 3.13
N LEU A 156 -4.31 8.16 3.75
CA LEU A 156 -5.52 7.38 3.97
C LEU A 156 -6.46 8.05 4.98
N GLY A 157 -5.92 8.83 5.91
CA GLY A 157 -6.67 9.35 7.06
C GLY A 157 -7.08 8.23 8.03
N LEU A 158 -6.31 7.14 8.07
CA LEU A 158 -6.58 5.95 8.88
C LEU A 158 -5.29 5.45 9.55
N PRO A 159 -5.38 4.87 10.76
CA PRO A 159 -4.24 4.21 11.40
C PRO A 159 -3.63 3.12 10.51
N VAL A 160 -2.30 3.13 10.36
CA VAL A 160 -1.54 2.06 9.69
C VAL A 160 -0.82 1.22 10.74
N ARG A 161 -1.25 -0.04 10.87
CA ARG A 161 -0.72 -1.00 11.84
C ARG A 161 0.31 -1.88 11.19
N LEU A 162 1.50 -1.92 11.76
CA LEU A 162 2.51 -2.91 11.45
C LEU A 162 2.35 -4.09 12.39
N ILE A 163 2.66 -5.28 11.89
CA ILE A 163 2.71 -6.49 12.69
C ILE A 163 4.16 -6.98 12.70
N ASP A 164 4.67 -7.32 13.88
CA ASP A 164 6.03 -7.82 14.09
C ASP A 164 6.27 -9.22 13.49
N GLN A 165 5.21 -10.02 13.36
CA GLN A 165 5.25 -11.33 12.75
C GLN A 165 5.55 -11.24 11.24
N GLN A 166 6.71 -11.75 10.84
CA GLN A 166 7.15 -11.72 9.43
C GLN A 166 6.45 -12.77 8.57
N GLU A 167 6.22 -13.96 9.12
CA GLU A 167 5.65 -15.12 8.41
C GLU A 167 4.12 -15.22 8.59
N THR A 168 3.40 -14.12 8.30
CA THR A 168 1.94 -14.06 8.54
C THR A 168 1.15 -15.07 7.73
N THR A 169 1.59 -15.39 6.51
CA THR A 169 0.89 -16.34 5.62
C THR A 169 0.99 -17.77 6.17
N VAL A 170 2.20 -18.20 6.52
CA VAL A 170 2.44 -19.53 7.09
C VAL A 170 1.75 -19.66 8.45
N LEU A 171 1.80 -18.62 9.28
CA LEU A 171 1.08 -18.58 10.55
C LEU A 171 -0.43 -18.76 10.33
N GLY A 172 -1.03 -18.03 9.39
CA GLY A 172 -2.45 -18.18 9.08
C GLY A 172 -2.82 -19.61 8.68
N ALA A 173 -2.03 -20.23 7.80
CA ALA A 173 -2.23 -21.63 7.40
C ALA A 173 -2.13 -22.59 8.59
N ALA A 174 -1.15 -22.40 9.47
CA ALA A 174 -1.00 -23.22 10.68
C ALA A 174 -2.20 -23.09 11.63
N LEU A 175 -2.71 -21.88 11.85
CA LEU A 175 -3.88 -21.64 12.70
C LEU A 175 -5.13 -22.36 12.15
N PHE A 176 -5.33 -22.32 10.83
CA PHE A 176 -6.40 -23.07 10.18
C PHE A 176 -6.21 -24.59 10.28
N ALA A 177 -4.97 -25.08 10.21
CA ALA A 177 -4.67 -26.50 10.39
C ALA A 177 -4.96 -26.96 11.83
N PHE A 178 -4.60 -26.17 12.85
CA PHE A 178 -4.93 -26.49 14.25
C PHE A 178 -6.44 -26.49 14.52
N TYR A 179 -7.17 -25.54 13.93
CA TYR A 179 -8.64 -25.56 13.95
C TYR A 179 -9.18 -26.85 13.29
N GLY A 180 -8.72 -27.18 12.09
CA GLY A 180 -9.14 -28.40 11.38
C GLY A 180 -8.80 -29.70 12.12
N ALA A 181 -7.76 -29.70 12.94
CA ALA A 181 -7.37 -30.81 13.80
C ALA A 181 -8.12 -30.83 15.16
N GLY A 182 -9.03 -29.90 15.42
CA GLY A 182 -9.87 -29.86 16.62
C GLY A 182 -9.21 -29.28 17.87
N PHE A 183 -8.03 -28.66 17.76
CA PHE A 183 -7.36 -27.99 18.89
C PHE A 183 -8.04 -26.68 19.30
N PHE A 184 -8.77 -26.07 18.37
CA PHE A 184 -9.55 -24.86 18.58
C PHE A 184 -10.95 -25.05 18.02
N SER A 185 -11.94 -24.43 18.64
CA SER A 185 -13.36 -24.42 18.23
C SER A 185 -13.62 -23.52 17.02
N SER A 186 -12.74 -22.57 16.73
CA SER A 186 -12.82 -21.69 15.55
C SER A 186 -11.46 -21.13 15.12
N PRO A 187 -11.33 -20.67 13.86
CA PRO A 187 -10.14 -19.93 13.42
C PRO A 187 -9.89 -18.64 14.22
N ASP A 188 -10.94 -17.98 14.72
CA ASP A 188 -10.82 -16.78 15.55
C ASP A 188 -10.26 -17.09 16.94
N GLU A 189 -10.64 -18.22 17.54
CA GLU A 189 -10.02 -18.70 18.78
C GLU A 189 -8.54 -19.02 18.57
N ALA A 190 -8.21 -19.74 17.49
CA ALA A 190 -6.81 -20.02 17.13
C ALA A 190 -6.02 -18.71 16.91
N ARG A 191 -6.63 -17.70 16.31
CA ARG A 191 -6.04 -16.38 16.11
C ARG A 191 -5.85 -15.60 17.43
N SER A 192 -6.70 -15.83 18.43
CA SER A 192 -6.67 -15.09 19.70
C SER A 192 -5.48 -15.46 20.59
N VAL A 193 -4.91 -16.66 20.45
CA VAL A 193 -3.75 -17.09 21.24
C VAL A 193 -2.43 -16.48 20.77
N ILE A 194 -2.44 -15.84 19.60
CA ILE A 194 -1.28 -15.14 19.07
C ILE A 194 -1.30 -13.69 19.54
N ASN A 195 -0.28 -13.30 20.28
CA ASN A 195 -0.05 -11.90 20.65
C ASN A 195 0.69 -11.20 19.50
N TYR A 196 -0.04 -10.39 18.73
CA TYR A 196 0.56 -9.56 17.69
C TYR A 196 1.04 -8.26 18.32
N GLN A 197 2.36 -8.09 18.41
CA GLN A 197 2.92 -6.78 18.73
C GLN A 197 3.14 -5.99 17.45
N GLY A 198 3.33 -4.69 17.60
CA GLY A 198 3.59 -3.86 16.45
C GLY A 198 3.51 -2.37 16.73
N THR A 199 3.86 -1.63 15.69
CA THR A 199 3.82 -0.17 15.69
C THR A 199 2.58 0.29 14.94
N THR A 200 1.87 1.27 15.48
CA THR A 200 0.78 1.94 14.77
C THR A 200 1.23 3.35 14.41
N TYR A 201 1.07 3.71 13.14
CA TYR A 201 1.24 5.06 12.63
C TYR A 201 -0.13 5.70 12.55
N GLU A 202 -0.34 6.73 13.37
CA GLU A 202 -1.57 7.50 13.35
C GLU A 202 -1.48 8.62 12.31
N PRO A 203 -2.60 9.00 11.66
CA PRO A 203 -2.63 10.18 10.80
C PRO A 203 -2.15 11.41 11.57
N SER A 204 -1.22 12.14 10.99
CA SER A 204 -0.65 13.37 11.54
C SER A 204 -1.30 14.62 10.94
N ASP A 205 -0.84 15.80 11.34
CA ASP A 205 -1.30 17.09 10.82
C ASP A 205 -1.07 17.23 9.30
N HIS A 206 -0.16 16.46 8.71
CA HIS A 206 0.05 16.43 7.25
C HIS A 206 -1.14 15.86 6.48
N SER A 207 -2.08 15.18 7.15
CA SER A 207 -3.28 14.60 6.52
C SER A 207 -4.12 15.66 5.79
N GLU A 208 -4.16 16.91 6.29
CA GLU A 208 -4.86 18.01 5.63
C GLU A 208 -4.21 18.35 4.28
N ILE A 209 -2.88 18.53 4.27
CA ILE A 209 -2.12 18.81 3.04
C ILE A 209 -2.30 17.68 2.02
N TYR A 210 -2.22 16.44 2.48
CA TYR A 210 -2.41 15.28 1.61
C TYR A 210 -3.84 15.12 1.08
N ARG A 211 -4.85 15.65 1.77
CA ARG A 211 -6.24 15.66 1.28
C ARG A 211 -6.38 16.49 0.01
N GLU A 212 -5.73 17.65 -0.02
CA GLU A 212 -5.69 18.54 -1.18
C GLU A 212 -4.90 17.89 -2.32
N LEU A 213 -3.67 17.44 -2.03
CA LEU A 213 -2.79 16.80 -3.01
C LEU A 213 -3.39 15.52 -3.60
N TYR A 214 -4.19 14.78 -2.85
CA TYR A 214 -4.82 13.55 -3.35
C TYR A 214 -5.71 13.81 -4.57
N GLN A 215 -6.44 14.94 -4.59
CA GLN A 215 -7.27 15.29 -5.75
C GLN A 215 -6.43 15.60 -6.98
N ASP A 216 -5.27 16.23 -6.80
CA ASP A 216 -4.30 16.44 -7.88
C ASP A 216 -3.71 15.12 -8.39
N TYR A 217 -3.36 14.20 -7.49
CA TYR A 217 -2.87 12.88 -7.87
C TYR A 217 -3.92 12.07 -8.65
N LEU A 218 -5.19 12.12 -8.27
CA LEU A 218 -6.26 11.47 -9.02
C LEU A 218 -6.39 12.04 -10.43
N ARG A 219 -6.41 13.37 -10.59
CA ARG A 219 -6.41 14.01 -11.91
C ARG A 219 -5.19 13.60 -12.73
N PHE A 220 -4.02 13.57 -12.11
CA PHE A 220 -2.77 13.20 -12.77
C PHE A 220 -2.76 11.73 -13.23
N PHE A 221 -3.24 10.79 -12.41
CA PHE A 221 -3.30 9.37 -12.76
C PHE A 221 -4.26 9.07 -13.91
N HIS A 222 -5.36 9.82 -14.01
CA HIS A 222 -6.44 9.55 -14.99
C HIS A 222 -6.47 10.56 -16.15
N ARG A 223 -5.44 11.39 -16.33
CA ARG A 223 -5.39 12.44 -17.36
C ARG A 223 -5.57 11.90 -18.80
N ASN A 224 -5.19 10.65 -19.05
CA ASN A 224 -5.21 10.03 -20.38
C ASN A 224 -6.28 8.93 -20.51
N LYS A 225 -7.33 8.94 -19.69
CA LYS A 225 -8.49 8.03 -19.79
C LYS A 225 -9.66 8.67 -20.52
#